data_AF-A0A3N1QCW2-F1
#
_entry.id   AF-A0A3N1QCW2-F1
#
_cell.length_a   1.000
_cell.length_b   1.000
_cell.length_c   1.000
_cell.angle_alpha   90.00
_cell.angle_beta   90.00
_cell.angle_gamma   90.00
#
_symmetry.space_group_name_H-M   'P 1'
#
loop_
_entity.id
_entity.type
_entity.pdbx_description
1 polymer ?
#
loop_
_entity_poly.entity_id
_entity_poly.type
_entity_poly.pdbx_seq_one_letter_code
_entity_poly.pdbx_strand_id
1 'polypeptide(L)'
;MRSTTAPALLLAGAGLVAALSGCTSTTPGSAPTATVTTTATPPPPTEGTATSTCGPSDARDAAAAPIAALPVPEGLSGETWDASGADYSGYDACAALSWSVATFARATSSSPYAILLFHDGSYLGTATSTSYAFSPNVAREADDRLSVTYRYAKGSDSNADPTGRTTATLTWNASTQKVDFSGTTPPTP
;
A
#
# COMPACT_ATOMS: atom_id res chain seq x y z
N MET A 1 19.62 36.84 36.54
CA MET A 1 19.34 36.27 37.87
C MET A 1 18.07 35.41 37.70
N ARG A 2 18.00 34.10 37.92
CA ARG A 2 18.82 33.13 38.66
C ARG A 2 18.95 31.83 37.84
N SER A 3 20.13 31.22 37.90
CA SER A 3 20.45 29.85 37.51
C SER A 3 20.06 28.88 38.63
N THR A 4 19.70 27.62 38.31
CA THR A 4 20.08 26.44 39.12
C THR A 4 20.06 25.15 38.30
N THR A 5 20.93 24.22 38.73
CA THR A 5 21.62 23.12 38.03
C THR A 5 20.98 21.73 38.26
N ALA A 6 21.37 20.74 37.43
CA ALA A 6 21.04 19.30 37.46
C ALA A 6 21.54 18.53 38.71
N PRO A 7 21.27 17.20 38.83
CA PRO A 7 22.30 16.23 38.41
C PRO A 7 21.80 14.89 37.80
N ALA A 8 22.76 14.19 37.17
CA ALA A 8 22.69 12.86 36.56
C ALA A 8 22.93 11.72 37.56
N LEU A 9 22.55 10.47 37.21
CA LEU A 9 23.04 9.26 37.86
C LEU A 9 23.28 8.13 36.84
N LEU A 10 24.53 7.70 36.74
CA LEU A 10 25.05 6.52 36.03
C LEU A 10 24.99 5.29 36.94
N LEU A 11 24.75 4.10 36.39
CA LEU A 11 25.10 2.82 37.04
C LEU A 11 25.63 1.82 35.99
N ALA A 12 26.76 1.20 36.34
CA ALA A 12 27.59 0.33 35.52
C ALA A 12 27.69 -1.08 36.12
N GLY A 13 28.22 -2.03 35.34
CA GLY A 13 28.84 -3.29 35.78
C GLY A 13 28.04 -4.56 35.43
N ALA A 14 28.63 -5.74 35.25
CA ALA A 14 30.00 -6.23 35.07
C ALA A 14 29.87 -7.73 34.68
N GLY A 15 30.82 -8.29 33.93
CA GLY A 15 30.75 -9.67 33.39
C GLY A 15 31.02 -10.82 34.36
N LEU A 16 30.92 -12.06 33.87
CA LEU A 16 31.50 -13.26 34.49
C LEU A 16 31.84 -14.31 33.42
N VAL A 17 33.08 -14.81 33.45
CA VAL A 17 33.65 -15.91 32.64
C VAL A 17 33.61 -17.20 33.46
N ALA A 18 33.36 -18.35 32.85
CA ALA A 18 33.63 -19.66 33.46
C ALA A 18 34.13 -20.66 32.41
N ALA A 19 35.29 -21.25 32.67
CA ALA A 19 35.93 -22.32 31.90
C ALA A 19 36.17 -23.53 32.81
N LEU A 20 35.88 -24.75 32.35
CA LEU A 20 36.34 -26.04 32.94
C LEU A 20 36.43 -27.08 31.78
N SER A 21 37.63 -27.53 31.40
CA SER A 21 38.26 -28.85 31.66
C SER A 21 37.31 -30.06 31.51
N GLY A 22 37.58 -31.17 30.81
CA GLY A 22 38.74 -31.76 30.15
C GLY A 22 38.53 -33.29 30.13
N CYS A 23 39.12 -34.05 29.19
CA CYS A 23 39.58 -35.43 29.43
C CYS A 23 40.49 -35.91 28.29
N THR A 24 41.65 -36.42 28.71
CA THR A 24 42.72 -37.02 27.92
C THR A 24 42.58 -38.54 27.94
N SER A 25 42.81 -39.22 26.80
CA SER A 25 43.06 -40.66 26.76
C SER A 25 44.09 -41.01 25.67
N THR A 26 44.95 -41.98 26.00
CA THR A 26 46.22 -42.35 25.38
C THR A 26 46.11 -43.47 24.33
N THR A 27 46.95 -43.37 23.28
CA THR A 27 47.44 -44.25 22.17
C THR A 27 47.71 -45.75 22.51
N PRO A 28 48.01 -46.75 21.60
CA PRO A 28 48.15 -46.83 20.10
C PRO A 28 47.39 -48.00 19.39
N GLY A 29 47.33 -48.00 18.05
CA GLY A 29 47.13 -49.25 17.29
C GLY A 29 46.83 -49.14 15.78
N SER A 30 47.80 -49.53 14.96
CA SER A 30 47.69 -50.23 13.66
C SER A 30 47.00 -49.63 12.41
N ALA A 31 47.84 -49.54 11.36
CA ALA A 31 47.59 -49.69 9.92
C ALA A 31 46.94 -48.53 9.12
N PRO A 32 47.49 -48.17 7.93
CA PRO A 32 46.97 -47.10 7.10
C PRO A 32 45.83 -47.60 6.20
N THR A 33 44.59 -47.20 6.51
CA THR A 33 43.47 -47.31 5.56
C THR A 33 43.26 -45.93 4.95
N ALA A 34 43.43 -45.83 3.64
CA ALA A 34 43.21 -44.60 2.88
C ALA A 34 41.72 -44.21 2.93
N THR A 35 41.41 -43.18 3.71
CA THR A 35 40.07 -42.57 3.71
C THR A 35 40.11 -41.37 2.77
N VAL A 36 39.40 -41.47 1.65
CA VAL A 36 39.14 -40.35 0.74
C VAL A 36 38.28 -39.33 1.48
N THR A 37 38.86 -38.20 1.88
CA THR A 37 38.11 -37.06 2.42
C THR A 37 37.52 -36.28 1.25
N THR A 38 36.24 -36.48 0.95
CA THR A 38 35.49 -35.57 0.08
C THR A 38 35.19 -34.31 0.88
N THR A 39 35.89 -33.22 0.60
CA THR A 39 35.54 -31.88 1.10
C THR A 39 34.21 -31.47 0.46
N ALA A 40 33.11 -31.62 1.18
CA ALA A 40 31.84 -31.01 0.80
C ALA A 40 32.00 -29.49 0.91
N THR A 41 32.08 -28.82 -0.24
CA THR A 41 31.97 -27.36 -0.33
C THR A 41 30.57 -26.99 0.17
N PRO A 42 30.42 -26.07 1.13
CA PRO A 42 29.09 -25.58 1.51
C PRO A 42 28.43 -24.99 0.27
N PRO A 43 27.13 -25.25 0.02
CA PRO A 43 26.43 -24.54 -1.03
C PRO A 43 26.55 -23.03 -0.78
N PRO A 44 26.68 -22.20 -1.84
CA PRO A 44 26.64 -20.76 -1.68
C PRO A 44 25.38 -20.40 -0.89
N PRO A 45 25.43 -19.36 -0.04
CA PRO A 45 24.23 -18.92 0.66
C PRO A 45 23.17 -18.68 -0.40
N THR A 46 22.04 -19.38 -0.28
CA THR A 46 20.84 -19.05 -1.04
C THR A 46 20.61 -17.58 -0.79
N GLU A 47 20.78 -16.75 -1.82
CA GLU A 47 20.34 -15.36 -1.79
C GLU A 47 18.87 -15.42 -1.42
N GLY A 48 18.56 -15.07 -0.17
CA GLY A 48 17.20 -14.89 0.25
C GLY A 48 16.64 -13.80 -0.65
N THR A 49 15.71 -14.16 -1.52
CA THR A 49 14.90 -13.19 -2.24
C THR A 49 14.36 -12.24 -1.20
N ALA A 50 14.84 -11.00 -1.20
CA ALA A 50 14.28 -9.94 -0.39
C ALA A 50 12.77 -9.93 -0.68
N THR A 51 11.96 -10.25 0.32
CA THR A 51 10.51 -10.15 0.20
C THR A 51 10.22 -8.70 -0.16
N SER A 52 9.71 -8.45 -1.37
CA SER A 52 9.24 -7.12 -1.74
C SER A 52 8.30 -6.63 -0.64
N THR A 53 8.63 -5.50 -0.01
CA THR A 53 7.77 -4.85 0.99
C THR A 53 6.51 -4.25 0.33
N CYS A 54 6.57 -4.04 -0.98
CA CYS A 54 5.50 -3.50 -1.79
C CYS A 54 4.52 -4.58 -2.25
N GLY A 55 3.26 -4.18 -2.49
CA GLY A 55 2.20 -5.03 -3.01
C GLY A 55 2.40 -5.50 -4.46
N PRO A 56 1.34 -6.03 -5.11
CA PRO A 56 1.43 -6.52 -6.48
C PRO A 56 1.98 -5.45 -7.42
N SER A 57 2.95 -5.81 -8.27
CA SER A 57 3.50 -4.84 -9.23
C SER A 57 2.50 -4.47 -10.33
N ASP A 58 1.52 -5.35 -10.60
CA ASP A 58 0.46 -5.10 -11.56
C ASP A 58 -0.78 -4.51 -10.86
N ALA A 59 -1.20 -3.34 -11.33
CA ALA A 59 -2.34 -2.60 -10.81
C ALA A 59 -3.67 -3.35 -10.98
N ARG A 60 -3.81 -4.11 -12.08
CA ARG A 60 -5.02 -4.90 -12.36
C ARG A 60 -5.15 -6.03 -11.35
N ASP A 61 -4.04 -6.69 -11.01
CA ASP A 61 -4.04 -7.72 -9.98
C ASP A 61 -4.41 -7.14 -8.60
N ALA A 62 -3.85 -5.98 -8.25
CA ALA A 62 -4.15 -5.30 -6.99
C ALA A 62 -5.62 -4.86 -6.88
N ALA A 63 -6.22 -4.43 -8.00
CA ALA A 63 -7.56 -3.85 -8.02
C ALA A 63 -8.68 -4.84 -8.40
N ALA A 64 -8.37 -6.01 -8.96
CA ALA A 64 -9.38 -6.94 -9.49
C ALA A 64 -10.44 -7.33 -8.45
N ALA A 65 -9.99 -7.84 -7.30
CA ALA A 65 -10.90 -8.22 -6.22
C ALA A 65 -11.63 -7.00 -5.60
N PRO A 66 -10.94 -5.89 -5.29
CA PRO A 66 -11.61 -4.64 -4.89
C PRO A 66 -12.71 -4.16 -5.84
N ILE A 67 -12.45 -4.14 -7.15
CA ILE A 67 -13.43 -3.70 -8.17
C ILE A 67 -14.64 -4.64 -8.19
N ALA A 68 -14.41 -5.96 -8.15
CA ALA A 68 -15.49 -6.94 -8.12
C ALA A 68 -16.38 -6.84 -6.86
N ALA A 69 -15.84 -6.32 -5.76
CA ALA A 69 -16.54 -6.16 -4.49
C ALA A 69 -17.21 -4.78 -4.32
N LEU A 70 -17.06 -3.84 -5.26
CA LEU A 70 -17.66 -2.52 -5.16
C LEU A 70 -19.20 -2.60 -5.15
N PRO A 71 -19.88 -1.84 -4.27
CA PRO A 71 -21.33 -1.76 -4.30
C PRO A 71 -21.78 -1.12 -5.62
N VAL A 72 -22.88 -1.62 -6.18
CA VAL A 72 -23.52 -1.02 -7.35
C VAL A 72 -24.42 0.12 -6.86
N PRO A 73 -24.28 1.37 -7.37
CA PRO A 73 -25.13 2.48 -6.99
C PRO A 73 -26.61 2.22 -7.28
N GLU A 74 -27.48 2.90 -6.53
CA GLU A 74 -28.93 2.83 -6.73
C GLU A 74 -29.32 3.22 -8.18
N GLY A 75 -30.32 2.54 -8.73
CA GLY A 75 -30.78 2.76 -10.11
C GLY A 75 -29.91 2.10 -11.18
N LEU A 76 -28.78 1.48 -10.82
CA LEU A 76 -27.89 0.74 -11.72
C LEU A 76 -27.92 -0.77 -11.47
N SER A 77 -29.00 -1.30 -10.90
CA SER A 77 -29.14 -2.75 -10.66
C SER A 77 -28.99 -3.55 -11.97
N GLY A 78 -28.09 -4.53 -11.97
CA GLY A 78 -27.78 -5.34 -13.16
C GLY A 78 -26.60 -4.81 -13.99
N GLU A 79 -26.04 -3.65 -13.64
CA GLU A 79 -24.74 -3.20 -14.13
C GLU A 79 -23.60 -3.90 -13.40
N THR A 80 -22.46 -4.03 -14.08
CA THR A 80 -21.23 -4.55 -13.50
C THR A 80 -20.10 -3.55 -13.67
N TRP A 81 -19.33 -3.37 -12.59
CA TRP A 81 -18.03 -2.71 -12.67
C TRP A 81 -17.13 -3.44 -13.67
N ASP A 82 -16.39 -2.68 -14.45
CA ASP A 82 -15.50 -3.18 -15.48
C ASP A 82 -14.05 -2.87 -15.11
N ALA A 83 -13.33 -3.91 -14.70
CA ALA A 83 -11.90 -3.82 -14.44
C ALA A 83 -11.10 -3.63 -15.74
N SER A 84 -11.61 -4.05 -16.90
CA SER A 84 -10.85 -3.89 -18.15
C SER A 84 -10.72 -2.42 -18.57
N GLY A 85 -11.81 -1.65 -18.39
CA GLY A 85 -11.89 -0.21 -18.67
C GLY A 85 -11.50 0.72 -17.51
N ALA A 86 -11.03 0.20 -16.38
CA ALA A 86 -10.56 1.01 -15.27
C ALA A 86 -9.25 1.75 -15.60
N ASP A 87 -9.07 2.92 -15.00
CA ASP A 87 -7.82 3.68 -15.06
C ASP A 87 -6.88 3.23 -13.94
N TYR A 88 -5.72 2.72 -14.34
CA TYR A 88 -4.68 2.21 -13.46
C TYR A 88 -3.44 3.10 -13.41
N SER A 89 -3.45 4.23 -14.12
CA SER A 89 -2.27 5.10 -14.30
C SER A 89 -1.76 5.72 -12.99
N GLY A 90 -2.63 5.80 -11.97
CA GLY A 90 -2.29 6.30 -10.64
C GLY A 90 -1.74 5.26 -9.67
N TYR A 91 -1.72 3.98 -10.06
CA TYR A 91 -1.30 2.89 -9.18
C TYR A 91 0.21 2.84 -9.10
N ASP A 92 0.70 2.67 -7.88
CA ASP A 92 2.09 2.42 -7.57
C ASP A 92 2.10 1.45 -6.38
N ALA A 93 2.80 0.32 -6.54
CA ALA A 93 2.86 -0.76 -5.57
C ALA A 93 3.62 -0.37 -4.30
N CYS A 94 4.43 0.68 -4.33
CA CYS A 94 5.29 1.12 -3.23
C CYS A 94 4.96 2.54 -2.73
N ALA A 95 3.97 3.22 -3.32
CA ALA A 95 3.64 4.56 -2.89
C ALA A 95 2.84 4.56 -1.58
N ALA A 96 3.11 5.56 -0.75
CA ALA A 96 2.37 5.79 0.48
C ALA A 96 0.86 5.97 0.23
N LEU A 97 0.48 6.58 -0.89
CA LEU A 97 -0.91 6.61 -1.35
C LEU A 97 -0.98 6.48 -2.87
N SER A 98 -1.58 5.43 -3.40
CA SER A 98 -1.84 5.27 -4.84
C SER A 98 -3.31 5.01 -5.13
N TRP A 99 -3.69 5.09 -6.41
CA TRP A 99 -5.10 5.04 -6.79
C TRP A 99 -5.36 4.29 -8.10
N SER A 100 -6.60 3.83 -8.25
CA SER A 100 -7.16 3.42 -9.54
C SER A 100 -8.60 3.91 -9.63
N VAL A 101 -9.12 4.14 -10.84
CA VAL A 101 -10.51 4.59 -11.05
C VAL A 101 -11.28 3.52 -11.80
N ALA A 102 -12.26 2.91 -11.12
CA ALA A 102 -13.17 1.95 -11.72
C ALA A 102 -14.32 2.65 -12.44
N THR A 103 -14.80 1.99 -13.50
CA THR A 103 -15.94 2.42 -14.31
C THR A 103 -16.87 1.24 -14.60
N PHE A 104 -18.01 1.48 -15.22
CA PHE A 104 -18.97 0.45 -15.63
C PHE A 104 -18.71 -0.03 -17.07
N ALA A 105 -19.03 -1.29 -17.38
CA ALA A 105 -18.81 -1.88 -18.70
C ALA A 105 -19.51 -1.13 -19.85
N ARG A 106 -20.68 -0.54 -19.58
CA ARG A 106 -21.44 0.28 -20.53
C ARG A 106 -21.56 1.74 -20.06
N ALA A 107 -20.48 2.24 -19.45
CA ALA A 107 -20.44 3.59 -18.93
C ALA A 107 -20.69 4.64 -20.05
N THR A 108 -21.47 5.65 -19.70
CA THR A 108 -21.59 6.90 -20.45
C THR A 108 -20.78 7.99 -19.75
N SER A 109 -20.65 9.17 -20.35
CA SER A 109 -19.89 10.26 -19.72
C SER A 109 -20.42 10.66 -18.34
N SER A 110 -21.71 10.44 -18.05
CA SER A 110 -22.34 10.76 -16.77
C SER A 110 -22.45 9.56 -15.82
N SER A 111 -21.89 8.41 -16.20
CA SER A 111 -21.88 7.24 -15.31
C SER A 111 -21.04 7.52 -14.06
N PRO A 112 -21.36 6.88 -12.94
CA PRO A 112 -20.57 7.01 -11.73
C PRO A 112 -19.23 6.28 -11.82
N TYR A 113 -18.25 6.80 -11.10
CA TYR A 113 -16.91 6.24 -10.97
C TYR A 113 -16.56 6.02 -9.49
N ALA A 114 -15.75 5.00 -9.22
CA ALA A 114 -15.21 4.75 -7.90
C ALA A 114 -13.69 4.92 -7.93
N ILE A 115 -13.14 5.71 -7.00
CA ILE A 115 -11.70 5.89 -6.84
C ILE A 115 -11.25 4.91 -5.75
N LEU A 116 -10.50 3.88 -6.13
CA LEU A 116 -9.89 2.93 -5.22
C LEU A 116 -8.57 3.49 -4.71
N LEU A 117 -8.30 3.33 -3.42
CA LEU A 117 -7.08 3.80 -2.77
C LEU A 117 -6.23 2.63 -2.29
N PHE A 118 -4.91 2.78 -2.39
CA PHE A 118 -3.94 1.78 -1.98
C PHE A 118 -2.81 2.43 -1.18
N HIS A 119 -2.25 1.69 -0.23
CA HIS A 119 -1.00 2.01 0.46
C HIS A 119 -0.06 0.83 0.31
N ASP A 120 1.14 1.06 -0.24
CA ASP A 120 2.11 0.00 -0.54
C ASP A 120 1.44 -1.18 -1.30
N GLY A 121 0.59 -0.83 -2.27
CA GLY A 121 -0.16 -1.77 -3.10
C GLY A 121 -1.30 -2.52 -2.40
N SER A 122 -1.50 -2.31 -1.10
CA SER A 122 -2.62 -2.87 -0.32
C SER A 122 -3.86 -1.99 -0.44
N TYR A 123 -5.01 -2.59 -0.76
CA TYR A 123 -6.27 -1.86 -0.91
C TYR A 123 -6.79 -1.30 0.42
N LEU A 124 -7.12 -0.01 0.45
CA LEU A 124 -7.61 0.71 1.64
C LEU A 124 -9.12 0.93 1.66
N GLY A 125 -9.77 0.82 0.50
CA GLY A 125 -11.16 1.26 0.31
C GLY A 125 -11.28 2.30 -0.81
N THR A 126 -12.45 2.91 -0.92
CA THR A 126 -12.71 3.98 -1.88
C THR A 126 -12.49 5.36 -1.26
N ALA A 127 -12.17 6.36 -2.09
CA ALA A 127 -12.01 7.75 -1.65
C ALA A 127 -13.27 8.32 -1.00
N THR A 128 -14.44 7.86 -1.44
CA THR A 128 -15.75 8.25 -0.94
C THR A 128 -16.67 7.03 -0.87
N SER A 129 -17.64 7.03 0.04
CA SER A 129 -18.68 5.99 0.11
C SER A 129 -19.65 6.06 -1.07
N THR A 130 -19.91 7.26 -1.57
CA THR A 130 -20.72 7.52 -2.77
C THR A 130 -19.84 7.51 -4.02
N SER A 131 -20.29 6.82 -5.06
CA SER A 131 -19.70 6.92 -6.41
C SER A 131 -20.37 8.08 -7.15
N TYR A 132 -19.59 9.06 -7.60
CA TYR A 132 -20.10 10.27 -8.25
C TYR A 132 -20.05 10.14 -9.77
N ALA A 133 -21.05 10.74 -10.42
CA ALA A 133 -21.10 10.87 -11.88
C ALA A 133 -19.85 11.59 -12.42
N PHE A 134 -19.52 11.29 -13.68
CA PHE A 134 -18.41 11.86 -14.44
C PHE A 134 -17.04 11.41 -13.97
N SER A 135 -16.14 11.19 -14.93
CA SER A 135 -14.77 10.78 -14.64
C SER A 135 -14.09 11.83 -13.74
N PRO A 136 -13.59 11.44 -12.56
CA PRO A 136 -12.82 12.34 -11.71
C PRO A 136 -11.44 12.57 -12.31
N ASN A 137 -10.85 13.73 -12.03
CA ASN A 137 -9.42 13.94 -12.27
C ASN A 137 -8.69 13.73 -10.95
N VAL A 138 -7.78 12.75 -10.90
CA VAL A 138 -6.95 12.46 -9.73
C VAL A 138 -5.51 12.82 -10.07
N ALA A 139 -4.95 13.78 -9.33
CA ALA A 139 -3.58 14.23 -9.47
C ALA A 139 -2.78 13.83 -8.21
N ARG A 140 -1.57 13.33 -8.42
CA ARG A 140 -0.61 13.06 -7.35
C ARG A 140 0.17 14.34 -7.07
N GLU A 141 0.00 14.90 -5.88
CA GLU A 141 0.72 16.12 -5.44
C GLU A 141 1.99 15.77 -4.66
N ALA A 142 1.98 14.62 -3.97
CA ALA A 142 3.13 14.02 -3.28
C ALA A 142 2.94 12.49 -3.16
N ASP A 143 3.94 11.78 -2.66
CA ASP A 143 3.87 10.32 -2.49
C ASP A 143 2.71 9.86 -1.61
N ASP A 144 2.39 10.66 -0.58
CA ASP A 144 1.32 10.43 0.38
C ASP A 144 0.05 11.24 0.10
N ARG A 145 -0.01 12.01 -0.99
CA ARG A 145 -1.06 13.03 -1.20
C ARG A 145 -1.62 13.07 -2.60
N LEU A 146 -2.94 12.98 -2.68
CA LEU A 146 -3.70 13.09 -3.92
C LEU A 146 -4.67 14.28 -3.86
N SER A 147 -4.78 15.00 -4.98
CA SER A 147 -5.85 15.96 -5.24
C SER A 147 -6.88 15.32 -6.17
N VAL A 148 -8.15 15.39 -5.80
CA VAL A 148 -9.26 14.85 -6.58
C VAL A 148 -10.19 15.97 -6.98
N THR A 149 -10.34 16.20 -8.29
CA THR A 149 -11.35 17.11 -8.82
C THR A 149 -12.55 16.32 -9.35
N TYR A 150 -13.69 16.51 -8.71
CA TYR A 150 -14.97 15.94 -9.13
C TYR A 150 -15.74 16.92 -10.02
N ARG A 151 -16.56 16.38 -10.91
CA ARG A 151 -17.53 17.13 -11.71
C ARG A 151 -18.93 16.79 -11.26
N TYR A 152 -19.86 17.72 -11.44
CA TYR A 152 -21.28 17.46 -11.21
C TYR A 152 -22.16 18.43 -11.99
N ALA A 153 -23.34 17.98 -12.39
CA ALA A 153 -24.31 18.84 -13.05
C ALA A 153 -24.95 19.80 -12.03
N LYS A 154 -25.03 21.07 -12.40
CA LYS A 154 -25.87 22.09 -11.74
C LYS A 154 -27.25 22.12 -12.38
N GLY A 155 -28.20 22.82 -11.75
CA GLY A 155 -29.63 22.72 -12.08
C GLY A 155 -30.03 22.99 -13.55
N SER A 156 -29.25 23.72 -14.34
CA SER A 156 -29.53 23.96 -15.77
C SER A 156 -28.50 23.32 -16.72
N ASP A 157 -27.54 22.56 -16.18
CA ASP A 157 -26.54 21.88 -16.99
C ASP A 157 -27.18 20.73 -17.79
N SER A 158 -26.69 20.53 -19.00
CA SER A 158 -26.92 19.26 -19.70
C SER A 158 -26.18 18.15 -18.96
N ASN A 159 -26.77 16.94 -18.94
CA ASN A 159 -26.10 15.78 -18.39
C ASN A 159 -24.79 15.41 -19.12
N ALA A 160 -24.60 15.87 -20.35
CA ALA A 160 -23.35 15.67 -21.09
C ALA A 160 -22.28 16.74 -20.79
N ASP A 161 -22.66 17.88 -20.20
CA ASP A 161 -21.76 19.02 -19.99
C ASP A 161 -21.96 19.67 -18.61
N PRO A 162 -21.51 18.99 -17.54
CA PRO A 162 -21.57 19.56 -16.20
C PRO A 162 -20.53 20.66 -15.98
N THR A 163 -20.98 21.76 -15.37
CA THR A 163 -20.19 22.94 -15.02
C THR A 163 -19.77 22.97 -13.54
N GLY A 164 -20.38 22.13 -12.69
CA GLY A 164 -19.99 21.95 -11.29
C GLY A 164 -18.63 21.31 -11.15
N ARG A 165 -17.83 21.85 -10.23
CA ARG A 165 -16.53 21.33 -9.82
C ARG A 165 -16.38 21.42 -8.32
N THR A 166 -15.76 20.41 -7.74
CA THR A 166 -15.25 20.48 -6.38
C THR A 166 -13.93 19.73 -6.29
N THR A 167 -13.13 20.07 -5.28
CA THR A 167 -11.83 19.47 -5.04
C THR A 167 -11.78 18.91 -3.62
N ALA A 168 -11.25 17.70 -3.52
CA ALA A 168 -10.89 17.04 -2.27
C ALA A 168 -9.38 16.75 -2.26
N THR A 169 -8.80 16.69 -1.07
CA THR A 169 -7.44 16.24 -0.86
C THR A 169 -7.46 15.02 0.05
N LEU A 170 -6.79 13.97 -0.41
CA LEU A 170 -6.59 12.70 0.29
C LEU A 170 -5.13 12.64 0.72
N THR A 171 -4.88 12.45 2.01
CA THR A 171 -3.50 12.33 2.54
C THR A 171 -3.37 11.06 3.35
N TRP A 172 -2.39 10.22 3.05
CA TRP A 172 -2.06 9.08 3.90
C TRP A 172 -1.44 9.58 5.20
N ASN A 173 -2.06 9.19 6.32
CA ASN A 173 -1.59 9.51 7.66
C ASN A 173 -0.93 8.28 8.26
N ALA A 174 0.41 8.26 8.23
CA ALA A 174 1.21 7.14 8.75
C ALA A 174 0.98 6.88 10.24
N SER A 175 0.56 7.88 11.04
CA SER A 175 0.34 7.72 12.47
C SER A 175 -0.97 6.99 12.79
N THR A 176 -2.01 7.23 11.98
CA THR A 176 -3.33 6.61 12.15
C THR A 176 -3.54 5.41 11.23
N GLN A 177 -2.65 5.20 10.27
CA GLN A 177 -2.74 4.18 9.22
C GLN A 177 -4.07 4.32 8.45
N LYS A 178 -4.43 5.56 8.11
CA LYS A 178 -5.67 5.92 7.41
C LYS A 178 -5.44 7.04 6.42
N VAL A 179 -6.37 7.20 5.50
CA VAL A 179 -6.43 8.36 4.61
C VAL A 179 -7.26 9.44 5.27
N ASP A 180 -6.65 10.60 5.49
CA ASP A 180 -7.34 11.81 5.89
C ASP A 180 -7.97 12.46 4.66
N PHE A 181 -9.27 12.76 4.74
CA PHE A 181 -10.04 13.43 3.70
C PHE A 181 -10.29 14.89 4.09
N SER A 182 -9.98 15.81 3.17
CA SER A 182 -10.32 17.24 3.32
C SER A 182 -10.87 17.82 2.01
N GLY A 183 -11.51 18.99 2.08
CA GLY A 183 -12.21 19.58 0.95
C GLY A 183 -13.68 19.17 0.91
N THR A 184 -14.28 19.12 -0.28
CA THR A 184 -15.71 18.81 -0.41
C THR A 184 -15.97 17.81 -1.54
N THR A 185 -17.03 17.04 -1.38
CA THR A 185 -17.56 16.15 -2.43
C THR A 185 -18.68 16.83 -3.19
N PRO A 186 -19.05 16.33 -4.39
CA PRO A 186 -20.25 16.81 -5.06
C PRO A 186 -21.49 16.70 -4.15
N PRO A 187 -22.52 17.54 -4.37
CA PRO A 187 -23.81 17.35 -3.72
C PRO A 187 -24.37 15.96 -4.07
N THR A 188 -24.89 15.25 -3.08
CA THR A 188 -25.69 14.05 -3.33
C THR A 188 -27.08 14.47 -3.79
N PRO A 189 -27.64 13.82 -4.82
CA PRO A 189 -29.02 14.06 -5.24
C PRO A 189 -30.05 13.70 -4.16
#